data_AF-A0A7J7NPQ1-F1
#
_entry.id   AF-A0A7J7NPQ1-F1
#
_cell.length_a   1.000
_cell.length_b   1.000
_cell.length_c   1.000
_cell.angle_alpha   90.00
_cell.angle_beta   90.00
_cell.angle_gamma   90.00
#
_symmetry.space_group_name_H-M   'P 1'
#
loop_
_entity.id
_entity.type
_entity.pdbx_description
1 polymer ?
#
loop_
_entity_poly.entity_id
_entity_poly.type
_entity_poly.pdbx_seq_one_letter_code
_entity_poly.pdbx_strand_id
1 'polypeptide(L)' 'MALKSLKITVTRHKPELIIREAITKALVFYYPFVWRLREGCGWKLVADCTGEGVMFIEADANVRLEDFGDVLQPPFPY' A
#
# COMPACT_ATOMS: atom_id res chain seq x y z
N MET A 1 -12.84 17.89 12.82
CA MET A 1 -11.90 16.79 13.13
C MET A 1 -12.66 15.74 13.92
N ALA A 2 -13.08 14.65 13.27
CA ALA A 2 -13.67 13.51 13.96
C ALA A 2 -12.98 12.26 13.43
N LEU A 3 -12.09 11.69 14.25
CA LEU A 3 -11.53 10.37 14.02
C LEU A 3 -12.70 9.38 14.21
N LYS A 4 -13.41 9.01 13.14
CA LYS A 4 -14.35 7.90 13.22
C LYS A 4 -13.51 6.63 13.32
N SER A 5 -13.43 6.09 14.53
CA SER A 5 -12.80 4.80 14.82
C SER A 5 -13.34 3.75 13.85
N LEU A 6 -12.46 3.23 12.99
CA LEU A 6 -12.80 2.19 12.03
C LEU A 6 -12.87 0.86 12.78
N LYS A 7 -14.05 0.49 13.25
CA LYS A 7 -14.32 -0.87 13.75
C LYS A 7 -14.30 -1.82 12.56
N ILE A 8 -13.22 -2.57 12.41
CA ILE A 8 -13.13 -3.65 11.43
C ILE A 8 -13.89 -4.84 12.02
N THR A 9 -15.19 -4.88 11.77
CA THR A 9 -16.01 -6.07 12.03
C THR A 9 -15.86 -6.97 10.82
N VAL A 10 -15.35 -8.19 10.99
CA VAL A 10 -15.24 -9.21 9.92
C VAL A 10 -16.65 -9.74 9.61
N THR A 11 -17.45 -8.96 8.90
CA THR A 11 -18.59 -9.44 8.13
C THR A 11 -18.09 -10.09 6.84
N ARG A 12 -18.87 -10.99 6.23
CA ARG A 12 -18.57 -11.75 4.99
C ARG A 12 -18.25 -10.87 3.77
N HIS A 13 -17.17 -10.11 3.82
CA HIS A 13 -16.67 -9.23 2.79
C HIS A 13 -15.29 -9.68 2.36
N LYS A 14 -15.07 -9.61 1.06
CA LYS A 14 -13.79 -9.73 0.37
C LYS A 14 -12.70 -8.88 1.07
N PRO A 15 -11.69 -9.48 1.72
CA PRO A 15 -10.69 -8.75 2.50
C PRO A 15 -9.93 -7.72 1.67
N GLU A 16 -9.70 -7.99 0.39
CA GLU A 16 -9.05 -7.10 -0.58
C GLU A 16 -9.77 -5.75 -0.71
N LEU A 17 -11.10 -5.74 -0.65
CA LEU A 17 -11.90 -4.52 -0.73
C LEU A 17 -11.78 -3.68 0.55
N ILE A 18 -11.79 -4.33 1.71
CA ILE A 18 -11.67 -3.66 3.01
C ILE A 18 -10.31 -2.98 3.12
N ILE A 19 -9.24 -3.69 2.76
CA ILE A 19 -7.87 -3.16 2.80
C ILE A 19 -7.72 -2.00 1.80
N ARG A 20 -8.23 -2.16 0.57
CA ARG A 20 -8.20 -1.09 -0.44
C ARG A 20 -8.91 0.17 0.04
N GLU A 21 -10.09 0.04 0.65
CA GLU A 21 -10.84 1.19 1.17
C GLU A 21 -10.13 1.86 2.36
N ALA A 22 -9.55 1.06 3.25
CA ALA A 22 -8.79 1.57 4.38
C ALA A 22 -7.56 2.37 3.93
N ILE A 23 -6.78 1.83 2.99
CA ILE A 23 -5.61 2.51 2.40
C ILE A 23 -6.05 3.81 1.72
N THR A 24 -7.13 3.78 0.94
CA THR A 24 -7.66 4.98 0.25
C THR A 24 -7.97 6.11 1.25
N LYS A 25 -8.60 5.79 2.38
CA LYS A 25 -8.87 6.79 3.44
C LYS A 25 -7.60 7.27 4.14
N ALA A 26 -6.60 6.41 4.31
CA ALA A 26 -5.33 6.75 4.92
C ALA A 26 -4.47 7.68 4.04
N LEU A 27 -4.48 7.49 2.71
CA LEU A 27 -3.69 8.30 1.77
C LEU A 27 -4.03 9.80 1.80
N VAL A 28 -5.23 10.17 2.25
CA VAL A 28 -5.59 11.58 2.48
C VAL A 28 -4.66 12.23 3.50
N PHE A 29 -4.25 11.49 4.53
CA PHE A 29 -3.31 11.97 5.55
C PHE A 29 -1.84 11.79 5.15
N TYR A 30 -1.59 10.85 4.23
CA TYR A 30 -0.26 10.45 3.76
C TYR A 30 -0.04 10.80 2.29
N TYR A 31 -0.39 12.05 1.93
CA TYR A 31 -0.24 12.59 0.58
C TYR A 31 1.18 12.43 -0.02
N PRO A 32 2.29 12.53 0.76
CA PRO A 32 3.64 12.24 0.28
C PRO A 32 3.94 10.76 -0.03
N PHE A 33 2.96 9.87 -0.14
CA PHE A 33 3.17 8.52 -0.68
C PHE A 33 2.55 8.34 -2.07
N VAL A 34 1.81 9.33 -2.55
CA VAL A 34 1.11 9.30 -3.85
C VAL A 34 1.95 9.90 -4.98
N TRP A 35 3.14 10.42 -4.66
CA TRP A 35 4.01 11.06 -5.65
C TRP A 35 4.93 10.04 -6.30
N ARG A 36 5.16 10.23 -7.60
CA ARG A 36 6.20 9.51 -8.34
C ARG A 36 7.44 10.39 -8.42
N LEU A 37 8.60 9.77 -8.23
CA LEU A 37 9.87 10.44 -8.46
C LEU A 37 10.13 10.53 -9.96
N ARG A 38 10.34 11.74 -10.47
CA ARG A 38 10.85 11.97 -11.82
C ARG A 38 12.14 12.74 -11.79
N GLU A 39 13.04 12.43 -12.71
CA GLU A 39 14.26 13.20 -12.90
C GLU A 39 13.95 14.46 -13.72
N GLY A 40 14.24 15.62 -13.15
CA GLY A 40 14.17 16.92 -13.79
C GLY A 40 15.53 17.38 -14.33
N CYS A 41 15.56 18.57 -14.94
CA CYS A 41 16.79 19.14 -15.48
C CYS A 41 17.89 19.27 -14.41
N GLY A 42 19.11 18.85 -14.78
CA GLY A 42 20.29 18.94 -13.94
C GLY A 42 20.29 17.96 -12.76
N TRP A 43 19.83 16.73 -12.96
CA TRP A 43 19.82 15.64 -11.96
C TRP A 43 19.02 15.97 -10.69
N LYS A 44 18.03 16.87 -10.80
CA LYS A 44 17.13 17.20 -9.69
C LYS A 44 15.94 16.26 -9.69
N LEU A 45 15.72 15.55 -8.60
CA LEU A 45 14.53 14.75 -8.40
C LEU A 45 13.32 15.65 -8.08
N VAL A 46 12.24 15.49 -8.84
CA VAL A 46 10.99 16.24 -8.67
C VAL A 46 9.88 15.27 -8.31
N ALA A 47 9.01 15.71 -7.40
CA ALA A 47 7.80 14.98 -7.09
C ALA A 47 6.71 15.24 -8.13
N ASP A 48 6.31 14.19 -8.84
CA ASP A 48 5.18 14.22 -9.76
C ASP A 48 3.91 13.77 -9.03
N CYS A 49 3.06 14.73 -8.71
CA CYS A 49 1.78 14.52 -8.05
C CYS A 49 0.69 14.35 -9.12
N THR A 50 0.67 13.21 -9.82
CA THR A 50 -0.33 12.92 -10.87
C THR A 50 -1.72 12.61 -10.32
N GLY A 51 -1.85 12.40 -9.01
CA GLY A 51 -3.12 11.99 -8.38
C GLY A 51 -3.52 10.56 -8.72
N GLU A 52 -2.63 9.77 -9.33
CA GLU A 52 -2.88 8.37 -9.70
C GLU A 52 -3.05 7.42 -8.49
N GLY A 53 -2.67 7.86 -7.29
CA GLY A 53 -2.76 7.05 -6.07
C GLY A 53 -1.55 6.14 -5.89
N VAL A 54 -1.69 5.14 -5.02
CA VAL A 54 -0.67 4.11 -4.78
C VAL A 54 -1.09 2.79 -5.41
N MET A 55 -0.11 1.99 -5.82
CA MET A 55 -0.36 0.66 -6.37
C MET A 55 -0.75 -0.31 -5.26
N PHE A 56 -1.88 -1.00 -5.43
CA PHE A 56 -2.33 -2.09 -4.56
C PHE A 56 -2.49 -3.34 -5.42
N ILE A 57 -1.74 -4.40 -5.10
CA ILE A 57 -1.76 -5.67 -5.82
C ILE A 57 -2.19 -6.76 -4.85
N GLU A 58 -3.21 -7.51 -5.25
CA GLU A 58 -3.61 -8.74 -4.57
C GLU A 58 -2.77 -9.89 -5.11
N ALA A 59 -2.23 -10.70 -4.20
CA ALA A 59 -1.47 -11.91 -4.52
C ALA A 59 -1.97 -13.05 -3.64
N ASP A 60 -2.08 -14.23 -4.24
CA ASP A 60 -2.44 -15.47 -3.56
C ASP A 60 -1.25 -16.43 -3.64
N ALA A 61 -1.00 -17.16 -2.54
CA ALA A 61 0.08 -18.13 -2.46
C ALA A 61 -0.35 -19.32 -1.61
N ASN A 62 -0.16 -20.53 -2.13
CA ASN A 62 -0.47 -21.78 -1.42
C ASN A 62 0.67 -22.22 -0.49
N VAL A 63 1.28 -21.27 0.21
CA VAL A 63 2.35 -21.46 1.19
C VAL A 63 2.01 -20.64 2.43
N ARG A 64 2.47 -21.11 3.59
CA ARG A 64 2.23 -20.41 4.84
C ARG A 64 3.33 -19.37 5.04
N LEU A 65 3.02 -18.28 5.75
CA LEU A 65 4.02 -17.27 6.08
C LEU A 65 5.18 -17.88 6.89
N GLU A 66 4.89 -18.88 7.72
CA GLU A 66 5.87 -19.60 8.54
C GLU A 66 6.89 -20.39 7.70
N ASP A 67 6.55 -20.78 6.47
CA ASP A 67 7.43 -21.54 5.59
C ASP A 67 8.64 -20.70 5.13
N PHE A 68 8.58 -19.36 5.26
CA PHE A 68 9.64 -18.43 4.88
C PHE A 68 10.58 -18.03 6.03
N GLY A 69 10.37 -18.50 7.26
CA GLY A 69 11.14 -18.10 8.45
C GLY A 69 10.88 -16.65 8.92
N ASP A 70 11.69 -16.16 9.86
CA ASP A 70 11.44 -14.89 10.57
C ASP A 70 11.79 -13.62 9.76
N VAL A 71 12.58 -13.74 8.69
CA VAL A 71 13.13 -12.60 7.96
C VAL A 71 12.90 -12.73 6.47
N LEU A 72 11.85 -12.06 6.00
CA LEU A 72 11.57 -11.85 4.59
C LEU A 72 12.47 -10.73 4.04
N GLN A 73 13.61 -11.07 3.42
CA GLN A 73 14.48 -10.11 2.72
C GLN A 73 14.45 -10.28 1.19
N PRO A 74 14.23 -9.21 0.41
CA PRO A 74 14.41 -9.25 -1.03
C PRO A 74 15.88 -9.49 -1.42
N PRO A 75 16.18 -10.07 -2.60
CA PRO A 75 15.25 -10.51 -3.62
C PRO A 75 14.71 -11.91 -3.29
N PHE A 76 13.39 -12.12 -3.38
CA PHE A 76 12.82 -13.46 -3.16
C PHE A 76 12.95 -14.30 -4.42
N PRO A 77 13.95 -15.21 -4.43
CA PRO A 77 13.67 -16.61 -4.75
C PRO A 77 14.43 -17.59 -3.84
N TYR A 78 13.72 -18.59 -3.28
CA TYR A 78 14.01 -20.04 -3.36
C TYR A 78 12.73 -20.84 -3.09
#